data_AF-A0A938F0E0-F1
#
_entry.id   AF-A0A938F0E0-F1
#
_cell.length_a   1.000
_cell.length_b   1.000
_cell.length_c   1.000
_cell.angle_alpha   90.00
_cell.angle_beta   90.00
_cell.angle_gamma   90.00
#
_symmetry.space_group_name_H-M   'P 1'
#
loop_
_entity.id
_entity.type
_entity.pdbx_description
1 polymer ?
#
loop_
_entity_poly.entity_id
_entity_poly.type
_entity_poly.pdbx_seq_one_letter_code
_entity_poly.pdbx_strand_id
1 'polypeptide(L)'
;CIPTLKKIGCSIISITSNPGSTLAKESDIHISIGKLKEVDHLNLAPTTSAAATLVLGDTLAVTLSYIKGFKKEDFALCHPGGALGKNLTGKEV
;
A
#
# COMPACT_ATOMS: atom_id res chain seq x y z
N CYS A 1 -16.77 2.12 -12.03
CA CYS A 1 -16.21 1.64 -10.75
C CYS A 1 -16.61 2.56 -9.58
N ILE A 2 -16.19 3.84 -9.56
CA ILE A 2 -16.44 4.76 -8.42
C ILE A 2 -17.94 4.93 -8.04
N PRO A 3 -18.88 5.17 -8.98
CA PRO A 3 -20.29 5.30 -8.60
C PRO A 3 -20.86 4.05 -7.93
N THR A 4 -20.38 2.87 -8.32
CA THR A 4 -20.77 1.59 -7.71
C THR A 4 -20.19 1.48 -6.30
N LEU A 5 -18.92 1.81 -6.10
CA LEU A 5 -18.27 1.81 -4.77
C LEU A 5 -18.97 2.77 -3.79
N LYS A 6 -19.40 3.94 -4.26
CA LYS A 6 -20.19 4.88 -3.46
C LYS A 6 -21.57 4.32 -3.11
N LYS A 7 -22.26 3.67 -4.06
CA LYS A 7 -23.58 3.07 -3.82
C LYS A 7 -23.57 1.96 -2.76
N ILE A 8 -22.48 1.19 -2.67
CA ILE A 8 -22.34 0.14 -1.65
C ILE A 8 -21.83 0.68 -0.30
N GLY A 9 -21.58 1.99 -0.20
CA GLY A 9 -21.14 2.63 1.05
C GLY A 9 -19.68 2.39 1.43
N CYS A 10 -18.82 1.98 0.49
CA CYS A 10 -17.39 1.82 0.77
C CYS A 10 -16.69 3.18 0.91
N SER A 11 -15.80 3.29 1.90
CA SER A 11 -14.82 4.38 1.93
C SER A 11 -13.80 4.20 0.80
N ILE A 12 -13.53 5.27 0.07
CA ILE A 12 -12.66 5.31 -1.09
C ILE A 12 -11.40 6.11 -0.72
N ILE A 13 -10.25 5.44 -0.70
CA ILE A 13 -8.94 6.07 -0.57
C ILE A 13 -8.23 5.97 -1.91
N SER A 14 -7.74 7.08 -2.44
CA SER A 14 -6.96 7.10 -3.68
C SER A 14 -5.50 7.48 -3.44
N ILE A 15 -4.62 6.88 -4.24
CA ILE A 15 -3.21 7.24 -4.33
C ILE A 15 -2.95 7.70 -5.76
N THR A 16 -2.71 9.00 -5.95
CA THR A 16 -2.43 9.57 -7.29
C THR A 16 -1.52 10.79 -7.19
N SER A 17 -0.82 11.15 -8.26
CA SER A 17 0.01 12.36 -8.31
C SER A 17 -0.77 13.65 -8.55
N ASN A 18 -1.98 13.55 -9.12
CA ASN A 18 -2.76 14.70 -9.55
C ASN A 18 -4.02 14.89 -8.68
N PRO A 19 -4.05 15.89 -7.76
CA PRO A 19 -5.22 16.18 -6.94
C PRO A 19 -6.42 16.67 -7.77
N GLY A 20 -6.19 17.15 -9.00
CA GLY A 20 -7.25 17.55 -9.92
C GLY A 20 -7.92 16.39 -10.66
N SER A 21 -7.40 15.16 -10.54
CA SER A 21 -7.94 13.99 -11.24
C SER A 21 -9.33 13.60 -10.74
N THR A 22 -10.13 12.98 -11.60
CA THR A 22 -11.46 12.47 -11.22
C THR A 22 -11.38 11.50 -10.05
N LEU A 23 -10.37 10.62 -10.02
CA LEU A 23 -10.20 9.66 -8.93
C LEU A 23 -9.93 10.37 -7.60
N ALA A 24 -9.05 11.38 -7.57
CA ALA A 24 -8.76 12.14 -6.36
C ALA A 24 -10.00 12.90 -5.84
N LYS A 25 -10.71 13.60 -6.72
CA LYS A 25 -11.91 14.38 -6.37
C LYS A 25 -13.08 13.54 -5.88
N GLU A 26 -13.20 12.32 -6.40
CA GLU A 26 -14.31 11.44 -6.05
C GLU A 26 -14.01 10.52 -4.85
N SER A 27 -12.79 10.56 -4.31
CA SER A 27 -12.38 9.77 -3.13
C SER A 27 -12.66 10.52 -1.83
N ASP A 28 -12.87 9.79 -0.74
CA ASP A 28 -13.03 10.37 0.60
C ASP A 28 -11.68 10.85 1.15
N ILE A 29 -10.61 10.13 0.84
CA ILE A 29 -9.22 10.50 1.19
C ILE A 29 -8.37 10.40 -0.07
N HIS A 30 -7.59 11.44 -0.35
CA HIS A 30 -6.56 11.44 -1.39
C HIS A 30 -5.18 11.52 -0.75
N ILE A 31 -4.35 10.52 -1.05
CA ILE A 31 -2.94 10.50 -0.70
C ILE A 31 -2.15 10.84 -1.97
N SER A 32 -1.49 11.99 -1.95
CA SER A 32 -0.67 12.44 -3.08
C SER A 32 0.75 11.90 -2.96
N ILE A 33 1.24 11.24 -4.01
CA ILE A 33 2.67 10.92 -4.17
C ILE A 33 3.45 12.05 -4.88
N GLY A 34 2.77 13.14 -5.23
CA GLY A 34 3.35 14.27 -5.95
C GLY A 34 3.67 13.95 -7.42
N LYS A 35 4.15 14.97 -8.15
CA LYS A 35 4.66 14.79 -9.51
C LYS A 35 6.11 14.32 -9.44
N LEU A 36 6.37 13.12 -9.94
CA LEU A 36 7.68 12.50 -9.97
C LEU A 36 8.13 12.39 -11.43
N LYS A 37 9.42 12.61 -11.67
CA LYS A 37 10.05 12.36 -12.97
C LYS A 37 10.45 10.89 -13.01
N GLU A 38 10.10 10.20 -14.08
CA GLU A 38 10.52 8.83 -14.31
C GLU A 38 11.98 8.78 -14.76
N VAL A 39 12.64 7.65 -14.49
CA VAL A 39 14.06 7.47 -14.78
C VAL A 39 14.30 7.18 -16.26
N ASP A 40 13.31 6.64 -16.97
CA ASP A 40 13.44 6.35 -18.38
C ASP A 40 13.57 7.64 -19.21
N HIS A 41 14.32 7.56 -20.31
CA HIS A 41 14.64 8.72 -21.15
C HIS A 41 13.40 9.39 -21.79
N LEU A 42 12.28 8.67 -21.92
CA LEU A 42 11.03 9.21 -22.46
C LEU A 42 10.10 9.74 -21.37
N ASN A 43 10.42 9.49 -20.10
CA ASN A 43 9.57 9.80 -18.96
C ASN A 43 8.16 9.16 -19.08
N LEU A 44 8.11 7.90 -19.52
CA LEU A 44 6.86 7.16 -19.78
C LEU A 44 6.73 5.90 -18.91
N ALA A 45 7.83 5.22 -18.65
CA ALA A 45 7.80 3.94 -17.95
C ALA A 45 7.65 4.21 -16.44
N PRO A 46 6.62 3.64 -15.78
CA PRO A 46 6.48 3.77 -14.34
C PRO A 46 7.71 3.16 -13.65
N THR A 47 8.55 4.01 -13.07
CA THR A 47 9.80 3.63 -12.42
C THR A 47 9.86 4.29 -11.06
N THR A 48 10.07 5.61 -11.03
CA THR A 48 10.08 6.42 -9.81
C THR A 48 8.70 6.47 -9.19
N SER A 49 7.63 6.64 -9.99
CA SER A 49 6.26 6.66 -9.45
C SER A 49 5.83 5.30 -8.89
N ALA A 50 6.21 4.21 -9.55
CA ALA A 50 5.94 2.86 -9.08
C ALA A 50 6.67 2.58 -7.75
N ALA A 51 7.96 2.90 -7.68
CA ALA A 51 8.75 2.76 -6.45
C ALA A 51 8.21 3.62 -5.30
N ALA A 52 7.86 4.87 -5.57
CA ALA A 52 7.25 5.75 -4.56
C ALA A 52 5.92 5.21 -4.04
N THR A 53 5.10 4.63 -4.92
CA THR A 53 3.82 4.00 -4.53
C THR A 53 4.05 2.77 -3.65
N LEU A 54 5.05 1.93 -3.99
CA LEU A 54 5.43 0.79 -3.16
C LEU A 54 5.90 1.22 -1.77
N VAL A 55 6.81 2.20 -1.69
CA VAL A 55 7.31 2.74 -0.43
C VAL A 55 6.19 3.34 0.42
N LEU A 56 5.24 4.05 -0.19
CA LEU A 56 4.05 4.54 0.51
C LEU A 56 3.22 3.39 1.08
N GLY A 57 2.98 2.35 0.30
CA GLY A 57 2.25 1.14 0.74
C GLY A 57 2.92 0.47 1.95
N ASP A 58 4.24 0.25 1.87
CA ASP A 58 5.02 -0.32 2.96
C ASP A 58 4.99 0.57 4.21
N THR A 59 5.10 1.88 4.03
CA THR A 59 5.05 2.84 5.14
C THR A 59 3.70 2.77 5.86
N LEU A 60 2.60 2.70 5.13
CA LEU A 60 1.26 2.53 5.70
C LEU A 60 1.13 1.20 6.44
N ALA A 61 1.56 0.10 5.83
CA ALA A 61 1.48 -1.24 6.41
C ALA A 61 2.31 -1.35 7.71
N VAL A 62 3.56 -0.88 7.70
CA VAL A 62 4.46 -0.91 8.87
C VAL A 62 3.94 0.01 9.97
N THR A 63 3.47 1.21 9.62
CA THR A 63 2.90 2.15 10.59
C THR A 63 1.67 1.56 11.27
N LEU A 64 0.76 0.95 10.50
CA LEU A 64 -0.42 0.27 11.05
C LEU A 64 -0.03 -0.95 11.90
N SER A 65 0.95 -1.74 11.46
CA SER A 65 1.50 -2.88 12.21
C SER A 65 1.98 -2.44 13.59
N TYR A 66 2.75 -1.35 13.65
CA TYR A 66 3.23 -0.75 14.90
C TYR A 66 2.08 -0.25 15.78
N ILE A 67 1.19 0.59 15.23
CA ILE A 67 0.09 1.20 16.00
C ILE A 67 -0.89 0.14 16.53
N LYS A 68 -1.11 -0.95 15.79
CA LYS A 68 -1.97 -2.06 16.21
C LYS A 68 -1.28 -3.08 17.12
N GLY A 69 0.01 -2.90 17.41
CA GLY A 69 0.78 -3.78 18.26
C GLY A 69 0.94 -5.20 17.68
N PHE A 70 1.04 -5.33 16.36
CA PHE A 70 1.22 -6.60 15.67
C PHE A 70 2.51 -7.29 16.13
N LYS A 71 2.40 -8.54 16.55
CA LYS A 71 3.50 -9.29 17.19
C LYS A 71 4.12 -10.33 16.28
N LYS A 72 5.23 -10.90 16.73
CA LYS A 72 5.91 -12.00 16.03
C LYS A 72 5.02 -13.24 15.92
N GLU A 73 4.21 -13.50 16.95
CA GLU A 73 3.29 -14.64 16.97
C GLU A 73 2.19 -14.47 15.92
N ASP A 74 1.67 -13.25 15.73
CA ASP A 74 0.70 -12.93 14.68
C ASP A 74 1.31 -13.16 13.29
N PHE A 75 2.57 -12.75 13.10
CA PHE A 75 3.29 -12.99 11.84
C PHE A 75 3.40 -14.49 11.54
N ALA A 76 3.74 -15.29 12.55
CA ALA A 76 3.88 -16.73 12.44
C ALA A 76 2.55 -17.44 12.07
N LEU A 77 1.43 -16.97 12.64
CA LEU A 77 0.10 -17.47 12.31
C LEU A 77 -0.32 -17.16 10.86
N CYS A 78 0.07 -16.00 10.33
CA CYS A 78 -0.22 -15.63 8.94
C CYS A 78 0.70 -16.33 7.93
N HIS A 79 1.89 -16.80 8.35
CA HIS A 79 2.90 -17.37 7.47
C HIS A 79 3.45 -18.73 7.95
N PRO A 80 2.60 -19.70 8.30
CA PRO A 80 3.03 -20.91 9.01
C PRO A 80 4.01 -21.80 8.21
N GLY A 81 3.96 -21.75 6.87
CA GLY A 81 4.84 -22.52 5.98
C GLY A 81 6.10 -21.77 5.53
N GLY A 82 6.20 -20.47 5.76
CA GLY A 82 7.32 -19.64 5.32
C GLY A 82 8.55 -19.80 6.22
N ALA A 83 9.75 -19.53 5.68
CA ALA A 83 11.00 -19.63 6.42
C ALA A 83 10.97 -18.83 7.75
N LEU A 84 10.42 -17.62 7.71
CA LEU A 84 10.27 -16.78 8.90
C LEU A 84 9.24 -17.32 9.90
N GLY A 85 8.09 -17.83 9.43
CA GLY A 85 7.09 -18.41 10.32
C GLY A 85 7.57 -19.69 11.01
N LYS A 86 8.35 -20.53 10.31
CA LYS A 86 9.01 -21.70 10.90
C LYS A 86 9.98 -21.29 12.01
N ASN A 87 10.85 -20.32 11.73
CA ASN A 87 11.80 -19.78 12.73
C ASN A 87 11.11 -19.21 13.97
N LEU A 88 9.94 -18.59 13.82
CA LEU A 88 9.20 -17.97 14.92
C LEU A 88 8.35 -18.97 15.73
N THR A 89 8.00 -20.13 15.17
CA THR A 89 7.21 -21.17 15.87
C THR A 89 8.07 -22.22 16.58
N GLY A 90 9.39 -22.16 16.46
CA GLY A 90 10.30 -23.16 17.03
C GLY A 90 10.16 -24.55 16.41
N LYS A 91 9.45 -24.68 15.28
CA LYS A 91 9.47 -25.89 14.45
C LYS A 91 10.70 -25.79 13.54
N GLU A 92 11.69 -26.61 13.84
CA GLU A 92 13.06 -26.59 13.31
C GLU A 92 13.16 -26.36 11.79
N VAL A 93 14.25 -25.68 11.41
CA VAL A 93 14.92 -25.81 10.11
C VAL A 93 15.63 -27.15 10.06
#